data_AF-A0A938V7K5-F1
#
_entry.id   AF-A0A938V7K5-F1
#
_cell.length_a   1.000
_cell.length_b   1.000
_cell.length_c   1.000
_cell.angle_alpha   90.00
_cell.angle_beta   90.00
_cell.angle_gamma   90.00
#
_symmetry.space_group_name_H-M   'P 1'
#
loop_
_entity.id
_entity.type
_entity.pdbx_description
1 polymer ?
#
loop_
_entity_poly.entity_id
_entity_poly.type
_entity_poly.pdbx_seq_one_letter_code
_entity_poly.pdbx_strand_id
1 'polypeptide(L)'
;MLSKSRKLSVPAALISLLLFSLTTLTAINEEAGTSGFNTMKLIYSARAHALGQAVTGIVGDIAALQSNPASIRGITDPVGSSTFMNHFVGGGGGSVQYIQPKDAHRTYAAFINYLDFGTMDRTLVSPNGDLIETGETFGAYDLVAGVSVAGFVSDMIDFGGTLKMVYSSLDDVSASAVGLDLGAIHHPENQRIKIGLVLRNIGTQLSYYSNSKYKESLPFTYAVGFSYQAKPELLLLTDLSKAKGQGFVGKLAVEYAIHPDFDLRLGFRTNVADHNAGGDWGWASGLSSGVGWDYRNWQIDYSISSYGDLGAINQLTLQYRF
;
A
#
# COMPACT_ATOMS: atom_id res chain seq x y z
N MET A 1 -49.03 18.21 19.16
CA MET A 1 -48.42 17.14 18.33
C MET A 1 -47.05 17.64 17.91
N LEU A 2 -46.01 17.36 18.71
CA LEU A 2 -44.66 17.92 18.52
C LEU A 2 -43.85 17.02 17.58
N SER A 3 -43.49 17.57 16.43
CA SER A 3 -42.57 16.99 15.44
C SER A 3 -41.19 16.78 16.08
N LYS A 4 -40.75 15.51 16.17
CA LYS A 4 -39.36 15.16 16.52
C LYS A 4 -38.47 15.50 15.32
N SER A 5 -37.72 16.60 15.40
CA SER A 5 -36.60 16.82 14.49
C SER A 5 -35.54 15.73 14.75
N ARG A 6 -35.31 14.86 13.77
CA ARG A 6 -34.18 13.93 13.79
C ARG A 6 -32.91 14.77 13.68
N LYS A 7 -32.26 15.03 14.82
CA LYS A 7 -30.88 15.55 14.84
C LYS A 7 -30.01 14.51 14.14
N LEU A 8 -29.52 14.85 12.95
CA LEU A 8 -28.49 14.07 12.27
C LEU A 8 -27.29 13.99 13.22
N SER A 9 -26.87 12.77 13.58
CA SER A 9 -25.70 12.62 14.44
C SER A 9 -24.47 13.16 13.71
N VAL A 10 -23.65 13.96 14.40
CA VAL A 10 -22.39 14.53 13.88
C VAL A 10 -21.54 13.53 13.07
N PRO A 11 -21.40 12.23 13.44
CA PRO A 11 -20.71 11.25 12.60
C PRO A 11 -21.37 11.00 11.25
N ALA A 12 -22.71 10.97 11.14
CA ALA A 12 -23.40 10.75 9.87
C ALA A 12 -23.27 11.97 8.94
N ALA A 13 -23.27 13.18 9.50
CA ALA A 13 -23.00 14.41 8.74
C ALA A 13 -21.56 14.46 8.22
N LEU A 14 -20.58 14.06 9.06
CA LEU A 14 -19.17 13.97 8.65
C LEU A 14 -18.97 12.93 7.54
N ILE A 15 -19.57 11.74 7.68
CA ILE A 15 -19.50 10.66 6.68
C ILE A 15 -20.10 11.14 5.36
N SER A 16 -21.24 11.83 5.39
CA SER A 16 -21.89 12.35 4.19
C SER A 16 -21.07 13.44 3.49
N LEU A 17 -20.45 14.34 4.27
CA LEU A 17 -19.60 15.41 3.74
C LEU A 17 -18.28 14.86 3.18
N LEU A 18 -17.70 13.84 3.84
CA LEU A 18 -16.52 13.12 3.35
C LEU A 18 -16.83 12.44 2.01
N LEU A 19 -17.91 11.65 1.96
CA LEU A 19 -18.34 10.93 0.76
C LEU A 19 -18.61 11.87 -0.43
N PHE A 20 -19.18 13.05 -0.18
CA PHE A 20 -19.44 14.05 -1.23
C PHE A 20 -18.14 14.66 -1.80
N SER A 21 -17.16 14.98 -0.93
CA SER A 21 -15.87 15.55 -1.33
C SER A 21 -14.97 14.60 -2.13
N LEU A 22 -15.20 13.29 -2.05
CA LEU A 22 -14.39 12.29 -2.75
C LEU A 22 -14.77 12.11 -4.23
N THR A 23 -15.98 12.52 -4.64
CA THR A 23 -16.43 12.42 -6.04
C THR A 23 -15.72 13.41 -6.99
N THR A 24 -15.00 14.40 -6.45
CA THR A 24 -14.34 15.46 -7.24
C THR A 24 -12.86 15.22 -7.50
N LEU A 25 -12.31 14.04 -7.15
CA LEU A 25 -10.88 13.71 -7.31
C LEU A 25 -10.56 12.86 -8.56
N THR A 26 -11.44 12.84 -9.56
CA THR A 26 -11.22 12.11 -10.82
C THR A 26 -10.52 13.01 -11.84
N ALA A 27 -9.18 13.01 -11.87
CA ALA A 27 -8.42 13.71 -12.89
C ALA A 27 -7.23 12.85 -13.34
N ILE A 28 -7.20 12.50 -14.62
CA ILE A 28 -6.04 11.84 -15.26
C ILE A 28 -4.86 12.80 -15.14
N ASN A 29 -3.77 12.31 -14.53
CA ASN A 29 -2.57 13.11 -14.31
C ASN A 29 -1.73 13.19 -15.60
N GLU A 30 -1.36 14.39 -16.03
CA GLU A 30 -0.53 14.62 -17.24
C GLU A 30 0.87 13.97 -17.16
N GLU A 31 1.34 13.66 -15.96
CA GLU A 31 2.60 12.96 -15.71
C GLU A 31 2.43 11.43 -15.56
N ALA A 32 1.24 10.86 -15.85
CA ALA A 32 1.03 9.42 -15.80
C ALA A 32 2.04 8.68 -16.68
N GLY A 33 2.69 7.66 -16.09
CA GLY A 33 3.73 6.87 -16.78
C GLY A 33 5.14 7.47 -16.79
N THR A 34 5.38 8.61 -16.13
CA THR A 34 6.70 9.26 -16.11
C THR A 34 7.67 8.76 -15.01
N SER A 35 7.22 7.86 -14.14
CA SER A 35 8.04 7.27 -13.07
C SER A 35 8.40 5.80 -13.35
N GLY A 36 9.68 5.48 -13.19
CA GLY A 36 10.18 4.11 -13.20
C GLY A 36 9.92 3.38 -11.87
N PHE A 37 10.27 2.08 -11.82
CA PHE A 37 10.26 1.27 -10.59
C PHE A 37 8.92 1.29 -9.83
N ASN A 38 7.81 1.11 -10.55
CA ASN A 38 6.46 1.21 -9.98
C ASN A 38 6.18 0.20 -8.85
N THR A 39 6.91 -0.92 -8.80
CA THR A 39 6.89 -1.89 -7.69
C THR A 39 7.14 -1.24 -6.32
N MET A 40 7.90 -0.14 -6.26
CA MET A 40 8.21 0.57 -5.00
C MET A 40 6.98 1.23 -4.36
N LYS A 41 5.88 1.38 -5.12
CA LYS A 41 4.59 1.87 -4.61
C LYS A 41 3.78 0.76 -3.92
N LEU A 42 4.01 -0.50 -4.30
CA LEU A 42 3.23 -1.63 -3.81
C LEU A 42 3.47 -1.86 -2.31
N ILE A 43 2.43 -2.36 -1.65
CA ILE A 43 2.43 -2.73 -0.24
C ILE A 43 2.01 -4.19 -0.15
N TYR A 44 2.84 -5.00 0.51
CA TYR A 44 2.67 -6.44 0.66
C TYR A 44 2.15 -6.77 2.05
N SER A 45 0.86 -6.54 2.26
CA SER A 45 0.14 -6.95 3.46
C SER A 45 -1.33 -7.06 3.10
N ALA A 46 -1.92 -8.24 3.31
CA ALA A 46 -3.34 -8.47 3.06
C ALA A 46 -4.20 -7.56 3.94
N ARG A 47 -3.84 -7.35 5.21
CA ARG A 47 -4.52 -6.37 6.07
C ARG A 47 -4.48 -4.95 5.48
N ALA A 48 -3.30 -4.45 5.13
CA ALA A 48 -3.19 -3.11 4.54
C ALA A 48 -3.94 -3.01 3.19
N HIS A 49 -3.90 -4.07 2.39
CA HIS A 49 -4.57 -4.12 1.10
C HIS A 49 -6.09 -4.12 1.26
N ALA A 50 -6.65 -4.90 2.20
CA ALA A 50 -8.07 -4.92 2.55
C ALA A 50 -8.57 -3.56 3.06
N LEU A 51 -7.74 -2.83 3.80
CA LEU A 51 -8.02 -1.49 4.32
C LEU A 51 -7.76 -0.39 3.28
N GLY A 52 -7.80 -0.72 1.98
CA GLY A 52 -7.60 0.29 0.94
C GLY A 52 -6.26 1.03 1.12
N GLN A 53 -5.22 0.40 1.66
CA GLN A 53 -3.91 0.99 1.97
C GLN A 53 -4.01 2.32 2.77
N ALA A 54 -5.07 2.49 3.55
CA ALA A 54 -5.26 3.62 4.46
C ALA A 54 -4.58 3.33 5.80
N VAL A 55 -3.27 3.01 5.77
CA VAL A 55 -2.52 2.52 6.94
C VAL A 55 -1.40 3.46 7.37
N THR A 56 -1.30 4.65 6.79
CA THR A 56 -0.21 5.61 7.09
C THR A 56 -0.23 6.04 8.56
N GLY A 57 -1.42 6.14 9.17
CA GLY A 57 -1.61 6.50 10.58
C GLY A 57 -1.74 5.32 11.55
N ILE A 58 -1.44 4.08 11.14
CA ILE A 58 -1.45 2.91 12.04
C ILE A 58 -0.11 2.81 12.78
N VAL A 59 -0.18 2.44 14.06
CA VAL A 59 0.98 2.22 14.96
C VAL A 59 0.91 0.80 15.51
N GLY A 60 2.06 0.19 15.77
CA GLY A 60 2.18 -1.11 16.40
C GLY A 60 1.92 -2.28 15.48
N ASP A 61 2.08 -2.11 14.16
CA ASP A 61 1.67 -3.13 13.20
C ASP A 61 2.61 -3.32 12.01
N ILE A 62 2.98 -4.57 11.73
CA ILE A 62 3.85 -4.96 10.61
C ILE A 62 3.21 -4.66 9.25
N ALA A 63 1.87 -4.68 9.15
CA ALA A 63 1.13 -4.38 7.93
C ALA A 63 1.42 -2.97 7.38
N ALA A 64 1.75 -2.03 8.27
CA ALA A 64 2.00 -0.64 7.93
C ALA A 64 3.48 -0.32 7.66
N LEU A 65 4.41 -1.26 7.88
CA LEU A 65 5.87 -1.04 7.72
C LEU A 65 6.22 -0.42 6.37
N GLN A 66 5.71 -0.99 5.27
CA GLN A 66 6.00 -0.51 3.91
C GLN A 66 5.26 0.79 3.54
N SER A 67 4.26 1.18 4.33
CA SER A 67 3.51 2.43 4.15
C SER A 67 4.10 3.57 4.96
N ASN A 68 4.44 3.33 6.22
CA ASN A 68 5.05 4.29 7.13
C ASN A 68 6.03 3.57 8.06
N PRO A 69 7.35 3.79 7.96
CA PRO A 69 8.32 3.10 8.80
C PRO A 69 8.18 3.39 10.30
N ALA A 70 7.57 4.52 10.70
CA ALA A 70 7.32 4.81 12.11
C ALA A 70 6.27 3.85 12.72
N SER A 71 5.46 3.18 11.90
CA SER A 71 4.37 2.29 12.35
C SER A 71 4.85 1.06 13.12
N ILE A 72 6.10 0.62 12.95
CA ILE A 72 6.64 -0.53 13.69
C ILE A 72 6.93 -0.20 15.16
N ARG A 73 6.89 1.07 15.52
CA ARG A 73 6.93 1.48 16.92
C ARG A 73 5.67 0.98 17.62
N GLY A 74 5.83 0.49 18.85
CA GLY A 74 4.77 -0.13 19.63
C GLY A 74 4.72 -1.66 19.55
N ILE A 75 5.44 -2.28 18.60
CA ILE A 75 5.62 -3.74 18.56
C ILE A 75 6.61 -4.14 19.66
N THR A 76 6.18 -5.02 20.56
CA THR A 76 6.94 -5.45 21.75
C THR A 76 7.67 -6.77 21.55
N ASP A 77 7.10 -7.68 20.78
CA ASP A 77 7.64 -9.00 20.51
C ASP A 77 8.20 -9.06 19.08
N PRO A 78 9.19 -9.91 18.78
CA PRO A 78 9.60 -10.13 17.41
C PRO A 78 8.43 -10.63 16.58
N VAL A 79 8.34 -10.18 15.33
CA VAL A 79 7.26 -10.57 14.41
C VAL A 79 7.84 -10.88 13.04
N GLY A 80 7.48 -12.05 12.50
CA GLY A 80 7.72 -12.42 11.11
C GLY A 80 6.42 -12.39 10.32
N SER A 81 6.48 -11.97 9.06
CA SER A 81 5.33 -11.98 8.15
C SER A 81 5.76 -12.40 6.76
N SER A 82 4.93 -13.19 6.10
CA SER A 82 5.05 -13.55 4.69
C SER A 82 3.74 -13.25 3.97
N THR A 83 3.82 -12.56 2.84
CA THR A 83 2.66 -12.20 2.01
C THR A 83 2.83 -12.81 0.64
N PHE A 84 1.80 -13.50 0.15
CA PHE A 84 1.65 -13.86 -1.25
C PHE A 84 0.65 -12.91 -1.92
N MET A 85 0.95 -12.50 -3.15
CA MET A 85 0.10 -11.61 -3.95
C MET A 85 -0.11 -12.23 -5.34
N ASN A 86 -1.37 -12.40 -5.70
CA ASN A 86 -1.76 -12.66 -7.08
C ASN A 86 -2.05 -11.31 -7.76
N HIS A 87 -1.26 -10.94 -8.76
CA HIS A 87 -1.30 -9.67 -9.45
C HIS A 87 -2.00 -9.81 -10.81
N PHE A 88 -2.11 -8.71 -11.57
CA PHE A 88 -2.80 -8.74 -12.87
C PHE A 88 -2.07 -9.58 -13.90
N VAL A 89 -2.83 -10.06 -14.91
CA VAL A 89 -2.31 -10.66 -16.15
C VAL A 89 -1.33 -11.83 -15.89
N GLY A 90 -1.61 -12.66 -14.89
CA GLY A 90 -0.77 -13.82 -14.56
C GLY A 90 0.52 -13.50 -13.82
N GLY A 91 0.79 -12.21 -13.54
CA GLY A 91 1.87 -11.79 -12.66
C GLY A 91 1.58 -12.13 -11.19
N GLY A 92 2.63 -12.39 -10.42
CA GLY A 92 2.52 -12.82 -9.04
C GLY A 92 3.74 -12.38 -8.23
N GLY A 93 3.57 -12.26 -6.93
CA GLY A 93 4.65 -11.78 -6.10
C GLY A 93 4.47 -12.14 -4.63
N GLY A 94 5.40 -11.66 -3.84
CA GLY A 94 5.32 -11.83 -2.40
C GLY A 94 6.33 -11.00 -1.64
N SER A 95 6.22 -11.10 -0.33
CA SER A 95 7.10 -10.40 0.60
C SER A 95 7.41 -11.26 1.80
N VAL A 96 8.63 -11.16 2.30
CA VAL A 96 9.00 -11.62 3.64
C VAL A 96 9.48 -10.41 4.43
N GLN A 97 8.95 -10.25 5.64
CA GLN A 97 9.20 -9.13 6.51
C GLN A 97 9.50 -9.64 7.92
N TYR A 98 10.42 -8.99 8.62
CA TYR A 98 10.75 -9.31 9.99
C TYR A 98 10.96 -8.03 10.80
N ILE A 99 10.43 -8.01 12.01
CA ILE A 99 10.56 -6.91 12.97
C ILE A 99 11.23 -7.45 14.24
N GLN A 100 12.25 -6.72 14.68
CA GLN A 100 12.99 -6.98 15.91
C GLN A 100 12.94 -5.73 16.81
N PRO A 101 12.10 -5.74 17.85
CA PRO A 101 12.23 -4.78 18.95
C PRO A 101 13.58 -4.99 19.63
N LYS A 102 14.35 -3.91 19.82
CA LYS A 102 15.63 -3.95 20.54
C LYS A 102 15.48 -3.50 21.98
N ASP A 103 14.82 -2.36 22.16
CA ASP A 103 14.57 -1.74 23.45
C ASP A 103 13.32 -0.84 23.36
N ALA A 104 12.96 -0.18 24.47
CA ALA A 104 11.79 0.70 24.51
C ALA A 104 11.85 1.89 23.53
N HIS A 105 13.02 2.21 23.00
CA HIS A 105 13.26 3.38 22.15
C HIS A 105 13.51 3.01 20.68
N ARG A 106 13.87 1.76 20.38
CA ARG A 106 14.34 1.35 19.05
C ARG A 106 13.77 0.02 18.60
N THR A 107 13.28 0.03 17.37
CA THR A 107 12.76 -1.15 16.67
C THR A 107 13.39 -1.19 15.28
N TYR A 108 13.86 -2.37 14.88
CA TYR A 108 14.42 -2.60 13.55
C TYR A 108 13.49 -3.49 12.75
N ALA A 109 13.51 -3.31 11.43
CA ALA A 109 12.83 -4.21 10.52
C ALA A 109 13.64 -4.45 9.26
N ALA A 110 13.40 -5.57 8.59
CA ALA A 110 13.89 -5.82 7.25
C ALA A 110 12.78 -6.47 6.42
N PHE A 111 12.80 -6.22 5.12
CA PHE A 111 11.89 -6.87 4.19
C PHE A 111 12.55 -7.12 2.84
N ILE A 112 12.04 -8.12 2.14
CA ILE A 112 12.30 -8.39 0.72
C ILE A 112 10.96 -8.59 0.04
N ASN A 113 10.77 -7.91 -1.08
CA ASN A 113 9.61 -8.03 -1.95
C ASN A 113 10.06 -8.53 -3.32
N TYR A 114 9.26 -9.39 -3.92
CA TYR A 114 9.46 -9.91 -5.24
C TYR A 114 8.16 -9.79 -6.04
N LEU A 115 8.26 -9.32 -7.28
CA LEU A 115 7.15 -9.28 -8.22
C LEU A 115 7.61 -9.84 -9.56
N ASP A 116 6.97 -10.89 -10.00
CA ASP A 116 7.09 -11.46 -11.34
C ASP A 116 5.94 -10.95 -12.20
N PHE A 117 6.26 -10.44 -13.38
CA PHE A 117 5.26 -10.00 -14.36
C PHE A 117 4.83 -11.14 -15.30
N GLY A 118 5.39 -12.34 -15.12
CA GLY A 118 5.14 -13.49 -15.96
C GLY A 118 5.90 -13.44 -17.28
N THR A 119 5.54 -14.36 -18.17
CA THR A 119 6.13 -14.50 -19.50
C THR A 119 5.21 -13.89 -20.55
N MET A 120 5.79 -13.11 -21.46
CA MET A 120 5.11 -12.47 -22.58
C MET A 120 5.65 -13.03 -23.89
N ASP A 121 4.76 -13.24 -24.86
CA ASP A 121 5.14 -13.68 -26.20
C ASP A 121 5.83 -12.55 -26.96
N ARG A 122 6.93 -12.89 -27.64
CA ARG A 122 7.67 -11.96 -28.49
C ARG A 122 7.01 -11.93 -29.86
N THR A 123 6.65 -10.72 -30.30
CA THR A 123 6.05 -10.48 -31.62
C THR A 123 6.88 -9.48 -32.41
N LEU A 124 6.94 -9.70 -33.72
CA LEU A 124 7.48 -8.75 -34.69
C LEU A 124 6.33 -8.10 -35.45
N VAL A 125 6.56 -6.90 -36.00
CA VAL A 125 5.58 -6.23 -36.85
C VAL A 125 6.06 -6.37 -38.30
N SER A 126 5.23 -6.99 -39.15
CA SER A 126 5.49 -7.08 -40.58
C SER A 126 5.49 -5.70 -41.24
N PRO A 127 6.06 -5.53 -42.44
CA PRO A 127 5.97 -4.28 -43.19
C PRO A 127 4.54 -3.80 -43.48
N ASN A 128 3.55 -4.70 -43.42
CA ASN A 128 2.14 -4.42 -43.64
C ASN A 128 1.38 -4.11 -42.33
N GLY A 129 2.05 -4.15 -41.18
CA GLY A 129 1.47 -3.92 -39.85
C GLY A 129 0.95 -5.16 -39.14
N ASP A 130 0.97 -6.33 -39.78
CA ASP A 130 0.54 -7.59 -39.16
C ASP A 130 1.55 -8.07 -38.11
N LEU A 131 1.05 -8.55 -36.96
CA LEU A 131 1.86 -9.18 -35.92
C LEU A 131 2.33 -10.56 -36.39
N ILE A 132 3.64 -10.81 -36.29
CA ILE A 132 4.29 -12.09 -36.56
C ILE A 132 4.76 -12.65 -35.21
N GLU A 133 4.24 -13.81 -34.82
CA GLU A 133 4.72 -14.54 -33.65
C GLU A 133 6.12 -15.09 -33.92
N THR A 134 7.07 -14.85 -33.02
CA THR A 134 8.43 -15.40 -33.18
C THR A 134 8.59 -16.79 -32.56
N GLY A 135 7.64 -17.21 -31.72
CA GLY A 135 7.74 -18.42 -30.90
C GLY A 135 8.68 -18.29 -29.69
N GLU A 136 9.22 -17.11 -29.43
CA GLU A 136 10.06 -16.81 -28.27
C GLU A 136 9.25 -16.06 -27.21
N THR A 137 9.68 -16.17 -25.94
CA THR A 137 9.06 -15.44 -24.81
C THR A 137 10.11 -14.62 -24.09
N PHE A 138 9.70 -13.52 -23.48
CA PHE A 138 10.52 -12.75 -22.53
C PHE A 138 9.77 -12.56 -21.21
N GLY A 139 10.50 -12.33 -20.14
CA GLY A 139 9.94 -12.11 -18.80
C GLY A 139 10.44 -10.82 -18.17
N ALA A 140 9.79 -10.42 -17.09
CA ALA A 140 10.24 -9.30 -16.27
C ALA A 140 10.00 -9.60 -14.79
N TYR A 141 10.92 -9.16 -13.93
CA TYR A 141 10.73 -9.24 -12.50
C TYR A 141 11.39 -8.08 -11.76
N ASP A 142 10.84 -7.78 -10.60
CA ASP A 142 11.32 -6.76 -9.68
C ASP A 142 11.63 -7.36 -8.32
N LEU A 143 12.73 -6.90 -7.72
CA LEU A 143 13.12 -7.20 -6.35
C LEU A 143 13.34 -5.89 -5.58
N VAL A 144 12.69 -5.75 -4.43
CA VAL A 144 12.89 -4.62 -3.51
C VAL A 144 13.30 -5.15 -2.16
N ALA A 145 14.48 -4.77 -1.67
CA ALA A 145 14.93 -5.08 -0.32
C ALA A 145 15.05 -3.80 0.50
N GLY A 146 14.68 -3.85 1.77
CA GLY A 146 14.73 -2.69 2.65
C GLY A 146 15.04 -3.02 4.09
N VAL A 147 15.71 -2.09 4.77
CA VAL A 147 15.96 -2.10 6.21
C VAL A 147 15.39 -0.84 6.82
N SER A 148 14.70 -0.99 7.95
CA SER A 148 14.02 0.10 8.62
C SER A 148 14.41 0.21 10.07
N VAL A 149 14.39 1.42 10.58
CA VAL A 149 14.55 1.72 12.00
C VAL A 149 13.45 2.69 12.41
N ALA A 150 12.84 2.45 13.57
CA ALA A 150 11.89 3.36 14.20
C ALA A 150 12.26 3.60 15.65
N GLY A 151 11.89 4.78 16.13
CA GLY A 151 12.01 5.20 17.51
C GLY A 151 11.09 6.38 17.78
N PHE A 152 11.35 7.12 18.86
CA PHE A 152 10.59 8.31 19.20
C PHE A 152 11.51 9.52 19.40
N VAL A 153 10.99 10.69 19.04
CA VAL A 153 11.65 11.98 19.30
C VAL A 153 11.11 12.58 20.60
N SER A 154 9.84 12.34 20.89
CA SER A 154 9.15 12.74 22.12
C SER A 154 8.00 11.75 22.39
N ASP A 155 7.40 11.80 23.58
CA ASP A 155 6.22 10.97 23.91
C ASP A 155 5.03 11.18 22.96
N MET A 156 5.03 12.28 22.20
CA MET A 156 3.99 12.63 21.24
C MET A 156 4.35 12.31 19.79
N ILE A 157 5.61 11.95 19.48
CA ILE A 157 6.09 11.82 18.10
C ILE A 157 7.02 10.62 17.96
N ASP A 158 6.53 9.63 17.23
CA ASP A 158 7.31 8.52 16.69
C ASP A 158 7.92 8.91 15.33
N PHE A 159 9.11 8.41 15.05
CA PHE A 159 9.83 8.61 13.79
C PHE A 159 10.40 7.30 13.28
N GLY A 160 10.43 7.13 11.97
CA GLY A 160 11.05 5.98 11.32
C GLY A 160 11.67 6.33 9.99
N GLY A 161 12.63 5.52 9.59
CA GLY A 161 13.27 5.61 8.28
C GLY A 161 13.51 4.22 7.69
N THR A 162 13.39 4.12 6.37
CA THR A 162 13.71 2.91 5.60
C THR A 162 14.70 3.24 4.50
N LEU A 163 15.82 2.53 4.47
CA LEU A 163 16.69 2.49 3.30
C LEU A 163 16.31 1.27 2.47
N LYS A 164 16.06 1.46 1.17
CA LYS A 164 15.70 0.38 0.25
C LYS A 164 16.43 0.44 -1.07
N MET A 165 16.66 -0.72 -1.64
CA MET A 165 17.21 -0.91 -2.99
C MET A 165 16.20 -1.66 -3.83
N VAL A 166 16.06 -1.24 -5.09
CA VAL A 166 15.26 -1.93 -6.09
C VAL A 166 16.17 -2.40 -7.22
N TYR A 167 15.93 -3.61 -7.68
CA TYR A 167 16.47 -4.19 -8.89
C TYR A 167 15.30 -4.62 -9.77
N SER A 168 15.36 -4.30 -11.05
CA SER A 168 14.31 -4.60 -12.01
C SER A 168 14.95 -5.13 -13.28
N SER A 169 14.45 -6.26 -13.76
CA SER A 169 14.93 -6.96 -14.94
C SER A 169 13.80 -7.06 -15.94
N LEU A 170 14.10 -6.77 -17.20
CA LEU A 170 13.17 -6.86 -18.32
C LEU A 170 13.94 -7.50 -19.48
N ASP A 171 13.58 -8.73 -19.84
CA ASP A 171 14.30 -9.53 -20.83
C ASP A 171 15.82 -9.60 -20.53
N ASP A 172 16.66 -9.03 -21.39
CA ASP A 172 18.12 -9.00 -21.28
C ASP A 172 18.67 -7.73 -20.62
N VAL A 173 17.81 -6.77 -20.28
CA VAL A 173 18.20 -5.49 -19.67
C VAL A 173 17.78 -5.40 -18.21
N SER A 174 18.57 -4.65 -17.42
CA SER A 174 18.25 -4.44 -16.00
C SER A 174 18.57 -3.03 -15.53
N ALA A 175 17.81 -2.58 -14.52
CA ALA A 175 17.98 -1.29 -13.88
C ALA A 175 17.90 -1.45 -12.36
N SER A 176 18.53 -0.52 -11.64
CA SER A 176 18.53 -0.52 -10.19
C SER A 176 18.46 0.89 -9.65
N ALA A 177 17.91 1.04 -8.45
CA ALA A 177 17.81 2.32 -7.77
C ALA A 177 17.89 2.15 -6.26
N VAL A 178 18.22 3.25 -5.57
CA VAL A 178 18.21 3.33 -4.12
C VAL A 178 17.22 4.40 -3.69
N GLY A 179 16.48 4.13 -2.61
CA GLY A 179 15.47 5.03 -2.07
C GLY A 179 15.48 5.08 -0.55
N LEU A 180 15.04 6.20 -0.01
CA LEU A 180 14.84 6.48 1.39
C LEU A 180 13.36 6.79 1.62
N ASP A 181 12.77 6.16 2.63
CA ASP A 181 11.47 6.53 3.18
C ASP A 181 11.66 7.14 4.56
N LEU A 182 10.94 8.22 4.85
CA LEU A 182 10.92 8.91 6.14
C LEU A 182 9.48 9.01 6.62
N GLY A 183 9.23 8.57 7.84
CA GLY A 183 7.89 8.50 8.42
C GLY A 183 7.85 9.10 9.81
N ALA A 184 6.72 9.68 10.16
CA ALA A 184 6.43 10.16 11.51
C ALA A 184 4.99 9.81 11.88
N ILE A 185 4.75 9.58 13.16
CA ILE A 185 3.40 9.42 13.70
C ILE A 185 3.26 10.29 14.95
N HIS A 186 2.26 11.16 14.93
CA HIS A 186 1.90 12.00 16.06
C HIS A 186 0.83 11.32 16.92
N HIS A 187 1.00 11.44 18.24
CA HIS A 187 0.12 10.94 19.29
C HIS A 187 -0.52 12.15 19.99
N PRO A 188 -1.70 12.61 19.53
CA PRO A 188 -2.44 13.65 20.24
C PRO A 188 -2.83 13.20 21.66
N GLU A 189 -3.21 14.16 22.50
CA GLU A 189 -3.73 13.90 23.86
C GLU A 189 -4.87 12.87 23.86
N ASN A 190 -5.71 12.90 22.82
CA ASN A 190 -6.69 11.85 22.59
C ASN A 190 -6.00 10.58 22.08
N GLN A 191 -5.82 9.62 22.98
CA GLN A 191 -5.16 8.34 22.71
C GLN A 191 -5.80 7.53 21.56
N ARG A 192 -7.08 7.78 21.25
CA ARG A 192 -7.83 7.12 20.16
C ARG A 192 -7.44 7.63 18.77
N ILE A 193 -6.71 8.73 18.67
CA ILE A 193 -6.31 9.34 17.41
C ILE A 193 -4.82 9.10 17.19
N LYS A 194 -4.42 8.82 15.95
CA LYS A 194 -3.04 8.97 15.48
C LYS A 194 -3.03 9.66 14.14
N ILE A 195 -1.96 10.42 13.89
CA ILE A 195 -1.77 11.15 12.64
C ILE A 195 -0.41 10.75 12.07
N GLY A 196 -0.41 10.08 10.93
CA GLY A 196 0.79 9.65 10.23
C GLY A 196 1.16 10.61 9.11
N LEU A 197 2.45 10.82 8.93
CA LEU A 197 3.04 11.55 7.81
C LEU A 197 4.19 10.72 7.24
N VAL A 198 4.27 10.61 5.91
CA VAL A 198 5.35 9.86 5.27
C VAL A 198 5.77 10.50 3.95
N LEU A 199 7.07 10.45 3.71
CA LEU A 199 7.71 10.71 2.43
C LEU A 199 8.40 9.41 2.00
N ARG A 200 7.97 8.81 0.89
CA ARG A 200 8.49 7.55 0.35
C ARG A 200 9.24 7.79 -0.96
N ASN A 201 10.19 6.91 -1.24
CA ASN A 201 10.94 6.82 -2.50
C ASN A 201 11.79 8.07 -2.81
N ILE A 202 12.37 8.71 -1.79
CA ILE A 202 13.37 9.77 -1.97
C ILE A 202 14.67 9.11 -2.42
N GLY A 203 15.08 9.29 -3.67
CA GLY A 203 16.30 8.63 -4.13
C GLY A 203 16.62 8.84 -5.60
N THR A 204 17.51 7.98 -6.10
CA THR A 204 18.04 8.05 -7.47
C THR A 204 18.22 6.67 -8.06
N GLN A 205 18.11 6.61 -9.38
CA GLN A 205 18.51 5.48 -10.19
C GLN A 205 20.04 5.32 -10.18
N LEU A 206 20.50 4.08 -10.07
CA LEU A 206 21.91 3.67 -10.06
C LEU A 206 22.32 3.09 -11.43
N SER A 207 21.49 2.24 -12.04
CA SER A 207 21.69 1.67 -13.37
C SER A 207 20.45 1.82 -14.27
N TYR A 208 20.67 1.79 -15.59
CA TYR A 208 19.69 2.11 -16.62
C TYR A 208 19.49 0.93 -17.57
N TYR A 209 18.28 0.78 -18.12
CA TYR A 209 17.96 -0.27 -19.10
C TYR A 209 18.65 -0.12 -20.45
N SER A 210 19.09 1.10 -20.79
CA SER A 210 19.73 1.40 -22.06
C SER A 210 21.13 1.99 -21.84
N ASN A 211 21.99 1.87 -22.87
CA ASN A 211 23.31 2.53 -22.95
C ASN A 211 23.22 4.07 -22.93
N SER A 212 22.01 4.62 -23.03
CA SER A 212 21.73 6.06 -22.92
C SER A 212 21.16 6.38 -21.53
N LYS A 213 21.67 7.46 -20.90
CA LYS A 213 21.25 7.94 -19.56
C LYS A 213 19.83 8.53 -19.59
N TYR A 214 18.81 7.74 -19.91
CA TYR A 214 17.43 8.12 -19.65
C TYR A 214 17.17 7.96 -18.15
N LYS A 215 17.21 9.09 -17.43
CA LYS A 215 16.93 9.10 -15.98
C LYS A 215 15.44 8.96 -15.76
N GLU A 216 15.02 7.78 -15.34
CA GLU A 216 13.69 7.57 -14.80
C GLU A 216 13.64 8.13 -13.38
N SER A 217 12.60 8.90 -13.09
CA SER A 217 12.38 9.38 -11.72
C SER A 217 11.76 8.27 -10.88
N LEU A 218 12.23 8.14 -9.64
CA LEU A 218 11.55 7.30 -8.65
C LEU A 218 10.13 7.81 -8.37
N PRO A 219 9.21 6.93 -7.96
CA PRO A 219 7.83 7.30 -7.66
C PRO A 219 7.75 7.95 -6.28
N PHE A 220 8.38 9.12 -6.13
CA PHE A 220 8.34 9.91 -4.91
C PHE A 220 6.89 10.10 -4.48
N THR A 221 6.58 9.68 -3.25
CA THR A 221 5.21 9.67 -2.74
C THR A 221 5.17 10.36 -1.39
N TYR A 222 4.23 11.26 -1.19
CA TYR A 222 3.93 11.81 0.12
C TYR A 222 2.52 11.41 0.52
N ALA A 223 2.33 11.09 1.79
CA ALA A 223 1.04 10.74 2.33
C ALA A 223 0.84 11.27 3.75
N VAL A 224 -0.42 11.58 4.05
CA VAL A 224 -0.92 11.86 5.40
C VAL A 224 -2.03 10.88 5.71
N GLY A 225 -2.06 10.35 6.92
CA GLY A 225 -3.06 9.39 7.37
C GLY A 225 -3.58 9.72 8.74
N PHE A 226 -4.85 9.43 8.97
CA PHE A 226 -5.52 9.58 10.25
C PHE A 226 -6.15 8.25 10.63
N SER A 227 -5.88 7.82 11.86
CA SER A 227 -6.55 6.67 12.47
C SER A 227 -7.37 7.12 13.67
N TYR A 228 -8.57 6.57 13.81
CA TYR A 228 -9.47 6.84 14.90
C TYR A 228 -10.09 5.56 15.45
N GLN A 229 -9.67 5.18 16.66
CA GLN A 229 -10.22 4.07 17.42
C GLN A 229 -11.55 4.50 18.07
N ALA A 230 -12.66 4.33 17.36
CA ALA A 230 -13.98 4.72 17.86
C ALA A 230 -14.40 3.87 19.09
N LYS A 231 -14.12 2.57 19.02
CA LYS A 231 -14.35 1.56 20.07
C LYS A 231 -13.21 0.54 20.03
N PRO A 232 -12.99 -0.30 21.06
CA PRO A 232 -11.98 -1.37 21.00
C PRO A 232 -12.11 -2.25 19.76
N GLU A 233 -13.33 -2.47 19.28
CA GLU A 233 -13.63 -3.33 18.13
C GLU A 233 -13.76 -2.58 16.80
N LEU A 234 -13.66 -1.24 16.78
CA LEU A 234 -13.93 -0.43 15.59
C LEU A 234 -12.84 0.63 15.37
N LEU A 235 -12.10 0.47 14.29
CA LEU A 235 -11.06 1.37 13.82
C LEU A 235 -11.49 2.01 12.49
N LEU A 236 -11.44 3.34 12.43
CA LEU A 236 -11.71 4.12 11.23
C LEU A 236 -10.40 4.73 10.72
N LEU A 237 -10.20 4.68 9.41
CA LEU A 237 -8.97 5.10 8.76
C LEU A 237 -9.26 6.00 7.56
N THR A 238 -8.45 7.04 7.40
CA THR A 238 -8.47 7.88 6.20
C THR A 238 -7.07 8.32 5.85
N ASP A 239 -6.72 8.22 4.59
CA ASP A 239 -5.41 8.60 4.07
C ASP A 239 -5.58 9.47 2.82
N LEU A 240 -4.65 10.41 2.64
CA LEU A 240 -4.47 11.17 1.42
C LEU A 240 -3.02 11.02 0.97
N SER A 241 -2.81 10.50 -0.23
CA SER A 241 -1.47 10.31 -0.79
C SER A 241 -1.37 10.83 -2.21
N LYS A 242 -0.19 11.31 -2.60
CA LYS A 242 0.12 11.62 -4.00
C LYS A 242 1.51 11.10 -4.33
N ALA A 243 1.58 10.30 -5.39
CA ALA A 243 2.82 9.82 -5.98
C ALA A 243 3.14 10.63 -7.23
N LYS A 244 4.42 10.76 -7.57
CA LYS A 244 4.84 11.30 -8.86
C LYS A 244 4.19 10.51 -10.00
N GLY A 245 3.65 11.21 -10.99
CA GLY A 245 2.89 10.59 -12.08
C GLY A 245 1.50 10.09 -11.70
N GLN A 246 0.95 10.48 -10.55
CA GLN A 246 -0.41 10.14 -10.14
C GLN A 246 -1.15 11.35 -9.55
N GLY A 247 -2.47 11.35 -9.68
CA GLY A 247 -3.35 12.30 -9.00
C GLY A 247 -3.29 12.16 -7.48
N PHE A 248 -4.04 13.01 -6.77
CA PHE A 248 -4.28 12.78 -5.36
C PHE A 248 -5.15 11.53 -5.18
N VAL A 249 -4.83 10.73 -4.17
CA VAL A 249 -5.53 9.50 -3.84
C VAL A 249 -6.07 9.63 -2.43
N GLY A 250 -7.36 9.87 -2.32
CA GLY A 250 -8.11 9.70 -1.08
C GLY A 250 -8.42 8.22 -0.84
N LYS A 251 -8.27 7.79 0.42
CA LYS A 251 -8.52 6.42 0.87
C LYS A 251 -9.35 6.45 2.15
N LEU A 252 -10.33 5.57 2.24
CA LEU A 252 -11.17 5.39 3.43
C LEU A 252 -11.22 3.92 3.79
N ALA A 253 -11.15 3.60 5.07
CA ALA A 253 -11.30 2.22 5.52
C ALA A 253 -11.91 2.10 6.90
N VAL A 254 -12.47 0.92 7.13
CA VAL A 254 -13.06 0.49 8.38
C VAL A 254 -12.55 -0.91 8.69
N GLU A 255 -12.08 -1.09 9.92
CA GLU A 255 -11.78 -2.40 10.49
C GLU A 255 -12.71 -2.65 11.67
N TYR A 256 -13.35 -3.81 11.68
CA TYR A 256 -14.31 -4.21 12.70
C TYR A 256 -14.02 -5.62 13.21
N ALA A 257 -13.68 -5.73 14.49
CA ALA A 257 -13.51 -7.01 15.18
C ALA A 257 -14.88 -7.58 15.54
N ILE A 258 -15.33 -8.60 14.82
CA ILE A 258 -16.59 -9.30 15.12
C ILE A 258 -16.42 -10.17 16.36
N HIS A 259 -15.23 -10.76 16.50
CA HIS A 259 -14.81 -11.59 17.61
C HIS A 259 -13.38 -11.18 18.00
N PRO A 260 -12.93 -11.42 19.24
CA PRO A 260 -11.53 -11.20 19.61
C PRO A 260 -10.48 -11.87 18.71
N ASP A 261 -10.90 -12.86 17.92
CA ASP A 261 -10.04 -13.60 17.01
C ASP A 261 -10.32 -13.29 15.53
N PHE A 262 -11.37 -12.50 15.20
CA PHE A 262 -11.82 -12.32 13.82
C PHE A 262 -12.14 -10.86 13.49
N ASP A 263 -11.44 -10.35 12.47
CA ASP A 263 -11.63 -9.02 11.91
C ASP A 263 -12.27 -9.06 10.53
N LEU A 264 -13.18 -8.13 10.29
CA LEU A 264 -13.60 -7.73 8.94
C LEU A 264 -13.02 -6.37 8.59
N ARG A 265 -12.58 -6.26 7.34
CA ARG A 265 -11.91 -5.06 6.82
C ARG A 265 -12.54 -4.67 5.51
N LEU A 266 -12.85 -3.38 5.39
CA LEU A 266 -13.38 -2.76 4.18
C LEU A 266 -12.59 -1.50 3.88
N GLY A 267 -12.25 -1.29 2.62
CA GLY A 267 -11.48 -0.15 2.15
C GLY A 267 -11.98 0.38 0.82
N PHE A 268 -11.70 1.64 0.55
CA PHE A 268 -11.99 2.31 -0.71
C PHE A 268 -10.85 3.24 -1.09
N ARG A 269 -10.43 3.22 -2.37
CA ARG A 269 -9.43 4.13 -2.95
C ARG A 269 -9.97 4.81 -4.19
N THR A 270 -9.72 6.12 -4.28
CA THR A 270 -10.22 6.96 -5.39
C THR A 270 -9.47 6.79 -6.71
N ASN A 271 -8.18 6.46 -6.69
CA ASN A 271 -7.31 6.41 -7.88
C ASN A 271 -7.51 5.20 -8.79
N VAL A 272 -8.34 4.25 -8.36
CA VAL A 272 -8.58 3.04 -9.13
C VAL A 272 -9.63 3.29 -10.21
N ALA A 273 -10.49 4.30 -10.03
CA ALA A 273 -11.37 4.80 -11.07
C ALA A 273 -10.60 5.37 -12.28
N ASP A 274 -9.35 5.83 -12.09
CA ASP A 274 -8.47 6.27 -13.18
C ASP A 274 -7.96 5.11 -14.06
N HIS A 275 -8.13 3.86 -13.60
CA HIS A 275 -7.81 2.64 -14.36
C HIS A 275 -9.06 2.03 -15.01
N ASN A 276 -10.22 2.71 -14.96
CA ASN A 276 -11.42 2.25 -15.64
C ASN A 276 -11.21 2.34 -17.16
N ALA A 277 -11.23 1.19 -17.83
CA ALA A 277 -11.04 1.06 -19.28
C ALA A 277 -12.37 1.14 -20.06
N GLY A 278 -13.45 1.56 -19.40
CA GLY A 278 -14.77 1.77 -20.01
C GLY A 278 -15.74 0.59 -19.87
N GLY A 279 -15.50 -0.38 -19.00
CA GLY A 279 -16.38 -1.53 -18.75
C GLY A 279 -17.43 -1.33 -17.63
N ASP A 280 -18.35 -2.29 -17.53
CA ASP A 280 -19.55 -2.23 -16.67
C ASP A 280 -19.27 -2.32 -15.16
N TRP A 281 -18.02 -2.61 -14.76
CA TRP A 281 -17.62 -2.85 -13.35
C TRP A 281 -16.89 -1.66 -12.70
N GLY A 282 -16.83 -0.51 -13.38
CA GLY A 282 -16.15 0.69 -12.87
C GLY A 282 -16.69 1.25 -11.55
N TRP A 283 -17.92 0.90 -11.15
CA TRP A 283 -18.53 1.30 -9.87
C TRP A 283 -17.89 0.61 -8.65
N ALA A 284 -17.33 -0.58 -8.83
CA ALA A 284 -16.66 -1.34 -7.77
C ALA A 284 -15.14 -1.07 -7.73
N SER A 285 -14.65 -0.30 -8.70
CA SER A 285 -13.24 0.05 -8.84
C SER A 285 -12.74 0.77 -7.60
N GLY A 286 -11.69 0.24 -6.98
CA GLY A 286 -11.09 0.77 -5.77
C GLY A 286 -11.69 0.27 -4.46
N LEU A 287 -12.71 -0.59 -4.50
CA LEU A 287 -13.17 -1.31 -3.31
C LEU A 287 -12.19 -2.41 -2.93
N SER A 288 -11.91 -2.51 -1.64
CA SER A 288 -11.09 -3.52 -1.02
C SER A 288 -11.85 -4.16 0.13
N SER A 289 -11.67 -5.46 0.32
CA SER A 289 -12.21 -6.17 1.47
C SER A 289 -11.25 -7.26 1.93
N GLY A 290 -11.39 -7.68 3.18
CA GLY A 290 -10.59 -8.77 3.70
C GLY A 290 -11.03 -9.20 5.08
N VAL A 291 -10.44 -10.31 5.51
CA VAL A 291 -10.66 -10.94 6.80
C VAL A 291 -9.32 -11.17 7.48
N GLY A 292 -9.32 -11.05 8.80
CA GLY A 292 -8.21 -11.45 9.66
C GLY A 292 -8.66 -12.52 10.62
N TRP A 293 -7.80 -13.51 10.83
CA TRP A 293 -7.99 -14.54 11.86
C TRP A 293 -6.75 -14.63 12.73
N ASP A 294 -6.93 -14.33 14.01
CA ASP A 294 -5.92 -14.49 15.05
C ASP A 294 -6.09 -15.85 15.73
N TYR A 295 -5.01 -16.62 15.79
CA TYR A 295 -4.97 -17.89 16.49
C TYR A 295 -3.64 -18.07 17.21
N ARG A 296 -3.66 -17.84 18.53
CA ARG A 296 -2.47 -17.88 19.40
C ARG A 296 -1.43 -16.85 18.95
N ASN A 297 -0.28 -17.32 18.47
CA ASN A 297 0.83 -16.51 17.98
C ASN A 297 0.76 -16.29 16.45
N TRP A 298 -0.21 -16.90 15.78
CA TRP A 298 -0.42 -16.76 14.34
C TRP A 298 -1.53 -15.77 14.03
N GLN A 299 -1.34 -15.00 12.97
CA GLN A 299 -2.36 -14.19 12.36
C GLN A 299 -2.39 -14.51 10.86
N ILE A 300 -3.58 -14.77 10.33
CA ILE A 300 -3.82 -15.09 8.92
C ILE A 300 -4.76 -14.03 8.36
N ASP A 301 -4.28 -13.28 7.37
CA ASP A 301 -5.06 -12.25 6.71
C ASP A 301 -5.25 -12.59 5.23
N TYR A 302 -6.48 -12.46 4.75
CA TYR A 302 -6.80 -12.56 3.33
C TYR A 302 -7.47 -11.27 2.84
N SER A 303 -7.13 -10.84 1.64
CA SER A 303 -7.72 -9.65 1.03
C SER A 303 -7.96 -9.81 -0.46
N ILE A 304 -8.97 -9.09 -0.93
CA ILE A 304 -9.28 -8.87 -2.34
C ILE A 304 -9.48 -7.37 -2.56
N SER A 305 -8.89 -6.82 -3.61
CA SER A 305 -9.17 -5.45 -4.06
C SER A 305 -9.52 -5.45 -5.53
N SER A 306 -10.64 -4.80 -5.85
CA SER A 306 -11.12 -4.64 -7.22
C SER A 306 -10.43 -3.46 -7.88
N TYR A 307 -9.97 -3.69 -9.11
CA TYR A 307 -9.46 -2.66 -10.02
C TYR A 307 -10.32 -2.53 -11.27
N GLY A 308 -11.63 -2.78 -11.11
CA GLY A 308 -12.58 -2.70 -12.20
C GLY A 308 -12.22 -3.69 -13.31
N ASP A 309 -12.05 -3.17 -14.53
CA ASP A 309 -11.83 -3.96 -15.75
C ASP A 309 -10.47 -4.66 -15.78
N LEU A 310 -9.49 -4.19 -15.00
CA LEU A 310 -8.19 -4.86 -14.85
C LEU A 310 -8.28 -6.16 -14.02
N GLY A 311 -9.41 -6.39 -13.35
CA GLY A 311 -9.64 -7.54 -12.49
C GLY A 311 -9.38 -7.23 -11.01
N ALA A 312 -9.02 -8.26 -10.25
CA ALA A 312 -8.83 -8.14 -8.80
C ALA A 312 -7.45 -8.64 -8.38
N ILE A 313 -6.83 -7.91 -7.45
CA ILE A 313 -5.62 -8.35 -6.76
C ILE A 313 -6.04 -9.04 -5.48
N ASN A 314 -5.45 -10.20 -5.21
CA ASN A 314 -5.66 -10.92 -3.96
C ASN A 314 -4.33 -11.04 -3.21
N GLN A 315 -4.37 -10.89 -1.89
CA GLN A 315 -3.21 -11.16 -1.04
C GLN A 315 -3.59 -12.10 0.11
N LEU A 316 -2.66 -12.99 0.46
CA LEU A 316 -2.69 -13.81 1.66
C LEU A 316 -1.44 -13.49 2.48
N THR A 317 -1.62 -13.08 3.72
CA THR A 317 -0.53 -12.82 4.65
C THR A 317 -0.59 -13.79 5.82
N LEU A 318 0.55 -14.39 6.14
CA LEU A 318 0.77 -15.20 7.33
C LEU A 318 1.77 -14.48 8.22
N GLN A 319 1.38 -14.22 9.46
CA GLN A 319 2.19 -13.53 10.46
C GLN A 319 2.37 -14.42 11.69
N TYR A 320 3.56 -14.37 12.28
CA TYR A 320 3.91 -15.07 13.51
C TYR A 320 4.57 -14.11 14.51
N ARG A 321 4.04 -14.07 15.73
CA ARG A 321 4.63 -13.35 16.88
C ARG A 321 5.42 -14.32 17.74
N PHE A 322 6.71 -14.04 17.95
CA PHE A 322 7.64 -14.91 18.67
C PHE A 322 7.47 -14.84 20.18
#